data_AF-A0A822FR65-F1
#
_entry.id   AF-A0A822FR65-F1
#
_cell.length_a   1.000
_cell.length_b   1.000
_cell.length_c   1.000
_cell.angle_alpha   90.00
_cell.angle_beta   90.00
_cell.angle_gamma   90.00
#
_symmetry.space_group_name_H-M   'P 1'
#
loop_
_entity.id
_entity.type
_entity.pdbx_description
1 polymer ?
#
loop_
_entity_poly.entity_id
_entity_poly.type
_entity_poly.pdbx_seq_one_letter_code
_entity_poly.pdbx_strand_id
1 'polypeptide(L)'
;MTKSFESPKLIWWIIIPICIIYLFLMVHWPYIIPLKSLGSFGDLSYYLISNYRFLLFLILWSTFIAHFYETLIARRICRQLNIDQELTYLWMVQTFILGFPSLTILQRYKRQALW
;
A
#
# COMPACT_ATOMS: atom_id res chain seq x y z
N MET A 1 27.56 -3.89 0.80
CA MET A 1 26.37 -3.46 0.05
C MET A 1 26.10 -2.00 0.42
N THR A 2 26.08 -1.07 -0.53
CA THR A 2 25.74 0.32 -0.24
C THR A 2 24.29 0.37 0.27
N LYS A 3 24.06 1.05 1.39
CA LYS A 3 22.74 1.19 2.03
C LYS A 3 21.87 2.18 1.25
N SER A 4 21.69 1.97 -0.03
CA SER A 4 20.97 2.88 -0.92
C SER A 4 19.46 2.70 -0.81
N PHE A 5 18.71 3.74 -1.16
CA PHE A 5 17.27 3.67 -1.33
C PHE A 5 16.94 2.99 -2.68
N GLU A 6 15.98 2.07 -2.70
CA GLU A 6 15.52 1.38 -3.92
C GLU A 6 13.99 1.41 -3.99
N SER A 7 13.48 1.75 -5.17
CA SER A 7 12.05 1.86 -5.43
C SER A 7 11.51 0.57 -6.05
N PRO A 8 10.28 0.12 -5.67
CA PRO A 8 9.59 -0.94 -6.37
C PRO A 8 9.34 -0.60 -7.83
N LYS A 9 9.07 -1.63 -8.63
CA LYS A 9 8.67 -1.48 -10.04
C LYS A 9 7.50 -0.49 -10.16
N LEU A 10 7.51 0.32 -11.22
CA LEU A 10 6.51 1.36 -11.50
C LEU A 10 5.06 0.85 -11.43
N ILE A 11 4.82 -0.40 -11.79
CA ILE A 11 3.50 -1.02 -11.72
C ILE A 11 2.87 -0.94 -10.30
N TRP A 12 3.67 -1.04 -9.25
CA TRP A 12 3.19 -0.94 -7.86
C TRP A 12 2.79 0.48 -7.47
N TRP A 13 3.49 1.48 -7.99
CA TRP A 13 3.15 2.90 -7.84
C TRP A 13 1.83 3.28 -8.53
N ILE A 14 1.34 2.45 -9.45
CA ILE A 14 0.06 2.66 -10.14
C ILE A 14 -1.04 1.85 -9.47
N ILE A 15 -0.83 0.53 -9.33
CA ILE A 15 -1.89 -0.38 -8.87
C ILE A 15 -2.31 -0.09 -7.44
N ILE A 16 -1.36 0.03 -6.49
CA ILE A 16 -1.71 0.17 -5.07
C ILE A 16 -2.49 1.46 -4.80
N PRO A 17 -2.02 2.65 -5.24
CA PRO A 17 -2.78 3.88 -5.02
C PRO A 17 -4.15 3.86 -5.71
N ILE A 18 -4.24 3.36 -6.95
CA ILE A 18 -5.53 3.29 -7.66
C ILE A 18 -6.51 2.38 -6.92
N CYS A 19 -6.08 1.20 -6.45
CA CYS A 19 -6.94 0.29 -5.70
C CYS A 19 -7.42 0.90 -4.37
N ILE A 20 -6.55 1.54 -3.61
CA ILE A 20 -6.92 2.18 -2.33
C ILE A 20 -7.86 3.36 -2.57
N ILE A 21 -7.58 4.20 -3.57
CA ILE A 21 -8.45 5.33 -3.95
C ILE A 21 -9.82 4.81 -4.40
N TYR A 22 -9.85 3.78 -5.26
CA TYR A 22 -11.11 3.20 -5.74
C TYR A 22 -11.95 2.65 -4.58
N LEU A 23 -11.33 1.88 -3.67
CA LEU A 23 -11.99 1.36 -2.48
C LEU A 23 -12.50 2.49 -1.57
N PHE A 24 -11.70 3.53 -1.37
CA PHE A 24 -12.09 4.72 -0.61
C PHE A 24 -13.32 5.40 -1.23
N LEU A 25 -13.33 5.59 -2.55
CA LEU A 25 -14.48 6.14 -3.28
C LEU A 25 -15.71 5.24 -3.13
N MET A 26 -15.58 3.92 -3.26
CA MET A 26 -16.70 2.99 -3.06
C MET A 26 -17.34 3.13 -1.68
N VAL A 27 -16.54 3.32 -0.63
CA VAL A 27 -17.00 3.43 0.76
C VAL A 27 -17.60 4.80 1.07
N HIS A 28 -16.95 5.88 0.65
CA HIS A 28 -17.27 7.25 1.08
C HIS A 28 -18.05 8.06 0.04
N TRP A 29 -17.68 7.96 -1.24
CA TRP A 29 -18.25 8.76 -2.33
C TRP A 29 -18.57 7.92 -3.58
N PRO A 30 -19.45 6.90 -3.46
CA PRO A 30 -19.71 5.97 -4.56
C PRO A 30 -20.33 6.63 -5.79
N TYR A 31 -20.99 7.79 -5.63
CA TYR A 31 -21.60 8.55 -6.71
C TYR A 31 -20.59 9.20 -7.66
N ILE A 32 -19.32 9.33 -7.26
CA ILE A 32 -18.24 9.85 -8.13
C ILE A 32 -17.83 8.78 -9.16
N ILE A 33 -18.03 7.50 -8.84
CA ILE A 33 -17.61 6.40 -9.70
C ILE A 33 -18.62 6.26 -10.85
N PRO A 34 -18.20 6.33 -12.13
CA PRO A 34 -19.10 6.15 -13.27
C PRO A 34 -19.40 4.66 -13.49
N LEU A 35 -20.10 4.02 -12.56
CA LEU A 35 -20.34 2.57 -12.53
C LEU A 35 -20.88 2.05 -13.88
N LYS A 36 -21.81 2.76 -14.51
CA LYS A 36 -22.38 2.37 -15.81
C LYS A 36 -21.35 2.29 -16.95
N SER A 37 -20.29 3.10 -16.88
CA SER A 37 -19.23 3.12 -17.90
C SER A 37 -18.18 2.02 -17.68
N LEU A 38 -18.19 1.35 -16.52
CA LEU A 38 -17.23 0.30 -16.17
C LEU A 38 -17.69 -1.12 -16.58
N GLY A 39 -18.85 -1.25 -17.22
CA GLY A 39 -19.42 -2.54 -17.64
C GLY A 39 -19.59 -3.49 -16.47
N SER A 40 -19.22 -4.77 -16.65
CA SER A 40 -19.36 -5.81 -15.61
C SER A 40 -18.62 -5.49 -14.31
N PHE A 41 -17.53 -4.72 -14.37
CA PHE A 41 -16.82 -4.29 -13.16
C PHE A 41 -17.62 -3.25 -12.37
N GLY A 42 -18.38 -2.41 -13.08
CA GLY A 42 -19.34 -1.48 -12.50
C GLY A 42 -20.49 -2.20 -11.80
N ASP A 43 -21.04 -3.24 -12.42
CA ASP A 43 -22.11 -4.06 -11.83
C ASP A 43 -21.65 -4.76 -10.55
N LEU A 44 -20.44 -5.34 -10.57
CA LEU A 44 -19.82 -5.92 -9.38
C LEU A 44 -19.64 -4.88 -8.27
N SER A 45 -19.10 -3.71 -8.63
CA SER A 45 -18.88 -2.61 -7.69
C SER A 45 -20.19 -2.13 -7.07
N TYR A 46 -21.24 -1.99 -7.88
CA TYR A 46 -22.59 -1.65 -7.42
C TYR A 46 -23.14 -2.70 -6.45
N TYR A 47 -22.99 -3.99 -6.77
CA TYR A 47 -23.41 -5.09 -5.90
C TYR A 47 -22.68 -5.05 -4.54
N LEU A 48 -21.36 -4.86 -4.55
CA LEU A 48 -20.55 -4.74 -3.33
C LEU A 48 -20.94 -3.51 -2.50
N ILE A 49 -21.13 -2.36 -3.12
CA ILE A 49 -21.55 -1.13 -2.42
C ILE A 49 -22.94 -1.32 -1.81
N SER A 50 -23.87 -1.97 -2.53
CA SER A 50 -25.26 -2.10 -2.11
C SER A 50 -25.46 -3.16 -1.02
N ASN A 51 -24.67 -4.24 -1.03
CA ASN A 51 -24.88 -5.40 -0.15
C ASN A 51 -23.79 -5.58 0.92
N TYR A 52 -22.57 -5.09 0.66
CA TYR A 52 -21.38 -5.37 1.47
C TYR A 52 -20.61 -4.11 1.87
N ARG A 53 -21.29 -2.96 1.98
CA ARG A 53 -20.63 -1.67 2.32
C ARG A 53 -19.83 -1.72 3.62
N PHE A 54 -20.35 -2.39 4.65
CA PHE A 54 -19.64 -2.55 5.92
C PHE A 54 -18.35 -3.36 5.75
N LEU A 55 -18.38 -4.43 4.94
CA LEU A 55 -17.18 -5.20 4.61
C LEU A 55 -16.16 -4.35 3.85
N LEU A 56 -16.59 -3.53 2.88
CA LEU A 56 -15.69 -2.61 2.17
C LEU A 56 -15.03 -1.60 3.13
N PHE A 57 -15.78 -1.09 4.10
CA PHE A 57 -15.26 -0.24 5.17
C PHE A 57 -14.19 -0.96 6.00
N LEU A 58 -14.46 -2.20 6.42
CA LEU A 58 -13.48 -3.01 7.15
C LEU A 58 -12.22 -3.26 6.34
N ILE A 59 -12.34 -3.57 5.04
CA ILE A 59 -11.19 -3.78 4.15
C ILE A 59 -10.37 -2.49 4.06
N LEU A 60 -11.02 -1.34 3.83
CA LEU A 60 -10.34 -0.05 3.69
C LEU A 60 -9.49 0.28 4.93
N TRP A 61 -10.08 0.20 6.11
CA TRP A 61 -9.36 0.48 7.35
C TRP A 61 -8.30 -0.58 7.66
N SER A 62 -8.56 -1.85 7.35
CA SER A 62 -7.57 -2.91 7.49
C SER A 62 -6.35 -2.67 6.60
N THR A 63 -6.55 -2.17 5.37
CA THR A 63 -5.46 -1.79 4.46
C THR A 63 -4.61 -0.67 5.04
N PHE A 64 -5.22 0.41 5.57
CA PHE A 64 -4.46 1.49 6.21
C PHE A 64 -3.69 1.02 7.45
N ILE A 65 -4.31 0.17 8.28
CA ILE A 65 -3.64 -0.42 9.45
C ILE A 65 -2.46 -1.29 9.03
N ALA A 66 -2.61 -2.10 7.99
CA ALA A 66 -1.53 -2.93 7.45
C ALA A 66 -0.36 -2.07 6.94
N HIS A 67 -0.63 -1.04 6.13
CA HIS A 67 0.40 -0.12 5.62
C HIS A 67 1.12 0.63 6.76
N PHE A 68 0.39 1.04 7.80
CA PHE A 68 0.98 1.65 8.98
C PHE A 68 1.90 0.66 9.71
N TYR A 69 1.44 -0.58 9.93
CA TYR A 69 2.25 -1.62 10.57
C TYR A 69 3.51 -1.96 9.76
N GLU A 70 3.40 -2.08 8.44
CA GLU A 70 4.53 -2.31 7.54
C GLU A 70 5.55 -1.16 7.60
N THR A 71 5.06 0.08 7.74
CA THR A 71 5.92 1.27 7.93
C THR A 71 6.72 1.19 9.22
N LEU A 72 6.12 0.71 10.32
CA LEU A 72 6.82 0.48 11.58
C LEU A 72 7.89 -0.61 11.44
N ILE A 73 7.59 -1.70 10.71
CA ILE A 73 8.56 -2.75 10.40
C ILE A 73 9.72 -2.17 9.56
N ALA A 74 9.41 -1.38 8.53
CA ALA A 74 10.43 -0.78 7.68
C ALA A 74 11.39 0.09 8.51
N ARG A 75 10.86 0.96 9.37
CA ARG A 75 11.66 1.75 10.31
C ARG A 75 12.54 0.88 11.20
N ARG A 76 12.01 -0.23 11.74
CA ARG A 76 12.78 -1.17 12.56
C ARG A 76 13.92 -1.81 11.76
N ILE A 77 13.69 -2.21 10.51
CA ILE A 77 14.72 -2.79 9.64
C ILE A 77 15.79 -1.75 9.30
N CYS A 78 15.41 -0.51 8.97
CA CYS A 78 16.35 0.57 8.71
C CYS A 78 17.29 0.81 9.91
N ARG A 79 16.75 0.80 11.13
CA ARG A 79 17.56 0.90 12.36
C ARG A 79 18.52 -0.29 12.51
N GLN A 80 18.07 -1.51 12.24
CA GLN A 80 18.92 -2.71 12.30
C GLN A 80 20.07 -2.67 11.27
N LEU A 81 19.84 -2.07 10.12
CA LEU A 81 20.84 -1.91 9.06
C LEU A 81 21.69 -0.64 9.22
N ASN A 82 21.48 0.16 10.27
CA ASN A 82 22.11 1.46 10.46
C ASN A 82 21.98 2.33 9.19
N ILE A 83 20.78 2.38 8.58
CA ILE A 83 20.45 3.28 7.47
C ILE A 83 20.28 4.69 8.02
N ASP A 84 20.81 5.68 7.30
CA ASP A 84 20.73 7.09 7.69
C ASP A 84 19.28 7.56 7.87
N GLN A 85 19.09 8.58 8.71
CA GLN A 85 17.75 9.03 9.09
C GLN A 85 16.95 9.55 7.88
N GLU A 86 17.58 10.29 6.97
CA GLU A 86 16.94 10.79 5.74
C GLU A 86 16.43 9.64 4.85
N LEU A 87 17.27 8.64 4.60
CA LEU A 87 16.90 7.46 3.84
C LEU A 87 15.84 6.61 4.55
N THR A 88 15.87 6.56 5.88
CA THR A 88 14.84 5.89 6.68
C THR A 88 13.48 6.54 6.47
N TYR A 89 13.39 7.88 6.39
CA TYR A 89 12.14 8.55 6.07
C TYR A 89 11.64 8.22 4.66
N LEU A 90 12.52 8.18 3.66
CA LEU A 90 12.14 7.77 2.30
C LEU A 90 11.58 6.34 2.29
N TRP A 91 12.23 5.41 2.99
CA TRP A 91 11.75 4.03 3.15
C TRP A 91 10.39 3.96 3.84
N MET A 92 10.18 4.78 4.88
CA MET A 92 8.90 4.84 5.59
C MET A 92 7.79 5.38 4.71
N VAL A 93 8.02 6.49 3.99
CA VAL A 93 7.03 7.09 3.08
C VAL A 93 6.67 6.13 1.95
N GLN A 94 7.67 5.54 1.30
CA GLN A 94 7.45 4.57 0.23
C GLN A 94 6.68 3.33 0.75
N THR A 95 7.01 2.84 1.95
CA THR A 95 6.32 1.70 2.55
C THR A 95 4.90 2.05 2.97
N PHE A 96 4.64 3.25 3.45
CA PHE A 96 3.29 3.69 3.77
C PHE A 96 2.40 3.77 2.52
N ILE A 97 2.95 4.22 1.40
CA ILE A 97 2.19 4.35 0.14
C ILE A 97 2.00 2.97 -0.52
N LEU A 98 3.05 2.17 -0.63
CA LEU A 98 3.04 0.95 -1.43
C LEU A 98 2.76 -0.32 -0.62
N GLY A 99 3.09 -0.32 0.66
CA GLY A 99 3.01 -1.47 1.54
C GLY A 99 4.10 -2.52 1.26
N PHE A 100 3.70 -3.79 1.25
CA PHE A 100 4.58 -4.95 1.06
C PHE A 100 5.57 -4.89 -0.11
N PRO A 101 5.31 -4.28 -1.30
CA PRO A 101 6.29 -4.22 -2.38
C PRO A 101 7.54 -3.44 -1.98
N SER A 102 7.39 -2.35 -1.21
CA SER A 102 8.50 -1.60 -0.63
C SER A 102 9.20 -2.41 0.46
N LEU A 103 8.42 -2.94 1.40
CA LEU A 103 8.96 -3.69 2.54
C LEU A 103 9.76 -4.93 2.11
N THR A 104 9.34 -5.61 1.03
CA THR A 104 10.02 -6.80 0.50
C THR A 104 11.45 -6.50 0.04
N ILE A 105 11.68 -5.32 -0.54
CA ILE A 105 13.03 -4.88 -0.94
C ILE A 105 13.90 -4.68 0.30
N LEU A 106 13.37 -3.99 1.31
CA LEU A 106 14.10 -3.73 2.54
C LEU A 106 14.41 -5.02 3.33
N GLN A 107 13.48 -5.99 3.31
CA GLN A 107 13.73 -7.33 3.87
C GLN A 107 14.82 -8.09 3.11
N ARG A 108 14.93 -7.93 1.78
CA ARG A 108 16.02 -8.51 0.99
C ARG A 108 17.36 -7.94 1.41
N TYR A 109 17.44 -6.63 1.63
CA TYR A 109 18.67 -6.00 2.16
C TYR A 109 19.03 -6.53 3.54
N LYS A 110 18.04 -6.66 4.42
CA LYS A 110 18.27 -7.26 5.73
C LYS A 110 18.82 -8.67 5.64
N ARG A 111 18.27 -9.52 4.76
CA ARG A 111 18.79 -10.87 4.54
C ARG A 111 20.23 -10.81 4.06
N GLN A 112 20.54 -10.02 3.04
CA GLN A 112 21.89 -9.89 2.46
C GLN A 112 22.92 -9.26 3.40
N ALA A 113 22.51 -8.59 4.48
CA ALA A 113 23.43 -8.04 5.47
C ALA A 113 23.73 -9.01 6.63
N LEU A 114 22.98 -10.10 6.75
CA LEU A 114 23.11 -11.11 7.80
C LEU A 114 23.82 -12.40 7.34
N TRP A 115 24.22 -12.45 6.06
CA TRP A 115 24.99 -13.51 5.43
C TRP A 115 26.15 -12.88 4.66
#